data_AF-A0ABD1CDR7-F1
#
_entry.id   AF-A0ABD1CDR7-F1
#
_cell.length_a   1.000
_cell.length_b   1.000
_cell.length_c   1.000
_cell.angle_alpha   90.00
_cell.angle_beta   90.00
_cell.angle_gamma   90.00
#
_symmetry.space_group_name_H-M   'P 1'
#
loop_
_entity.id
_entity.type
_entity.pdbx_description
1 polymer ?
#
loop_
_entity_poly.entity_id
_entity_poly.type
_entity_poly.pdbx_seq_one_letter_code
_entity_poly.pdbx_strand_id
1 'polypeptide(L)'
;MRLQCGERTMMTQSIHLSVAFILELKPLKLHEIPGETAPEPLKEYTEEELEGYKLADIQYQISIQEEKLNASKPNLSVIEEFLKKQEAYLQRVAILEEITAKRNEMRQLYDDVRKKRFTEFMQGFHIITKKLKEMYQMITLGGDAELELVDSMDPFNEGIVFSVRPPKKSWKMISNLSGGEKTLSSLALVFALHYYKPSPLYVMDEIDAALDFKNVSIVAHYIKERTKNAQFIIISLRSNMFELSDYLVGIYKVTDCTNSVTIKNDPPKFHQLSSQTQQSFSYNPNLSLQSDSGLLEQTKDEIKDEDEGPTKEKDVDESGDGGGGGGGTSSSVALDQSSIVSPQPMDVSS
;
A
#
# COMPACT_ATOMS: atom_id res chain seq x y z
N MET A 1 86.66 -56.74 28.44
CA MET A 1 87.44 -57.42 27.38
C MET A 1 86.84 -57.05 26.03
N ARG A 2 87.59 -56.27 25.24
CA ARG A 2 87.87 -56.47 23.80
C ARG A 2 86.79 -57.18 22.95
N LEU A 3 86.23 -56.50 21.95
CA LEU A 3 86.72 -56.55 20.55
C LEU A 3 85.78 -55.81 19.58
N GLN A 4 86.38 -54.96 18.76
CA GLN A 4 85.89 -54.57 17.44
C GLN A 4 85.59 -55.82 16.59
N CYS A 5 84.41 -55.82 15.97
CA CYS A 5 84.09 -56.51 14.73
C CYS A 5 82.89 -55.74 14.18
N GLY A 6 82.86 -55.19 12.98
CA GLY A 6 83.66 -55.38 11.80
C GLY A 6 82.73 -54.97 10.66
N GLU A 7 83.16 -54.00 9.88
CA GLU A 7 82.57 -53.48 8.65
C GLU A 7 81.85 -54.55 7.81
N ARG A 8 80.51 -54.65 7.94
CA ARG A 8 79.71 -55.40 6.95
C ARG A 8 78.22 -55.07 6.87
N THR A 9 77.73 -54.06 7.58
CA THR A 9 76.27 -53.78 7.68
C THR A 9 75.78 -52.58 6.86
N MET A 10 76.66 -51.88 6.12
CA MET A 10 76.26 -50.67 5.36
C MET A 10 75.83 -50.95 3.92
N MET A 11 76.17 -52.11 3.34
CA MET A 11 75.79 -52.45 1.96
C MET A 11 74.37 -53.07 1.87
N THR A 12 73.86 -53.67 2.94
CA THR A 12 72.53 -54.32 2.93
C THR A 12 71.37 -53.37 3.23
N GLN A 13 71.61 -52.20 3.84
CA GLN A 13 70.58 -51.18 4.06
C GLN A 13 70.29 -50.35 2.80
N SER A 14 71.27 -50.19 1.91
CA SER A 14 71.10 -49.43 0.65
C SER A 14 70.27 -50.20 -0.39
N ILE A 15 70.37 -51.53 -0.42
CA ILE A 15 69.59 -52.40 -1.32
C ILE A 15 68.14 -52.57 -0.83
N HIS A 16 67.90 -52.52 0.48
CA HIS A 16 66.55 -52.64 1.02
C HIS A 16 65.70 -51.38 0.81
N LEU A 17 66.32 -50.20 0.78
CA LEU A 17 65.63 -48.93 0.44
C LEU A 17 65.23 -48.87 -1.04
N SER A 18 66.04 -49.41 -1.96
CA SER A 18 65.74 -49.39 -3.40
C SER A 18 64.64 -50.39 -3.79
N VAL A 19 64.61 -51.59 -3.18
CA VAL A 19 63.56 -52.58 -3.45
C VAL A 19 62.21 -52.17 -2.84
N ALA A 20 62.21 -51.55 -1.65
CA ALA A 20 60.99 -51.01 -1.05
C ALA A 20 60.38 -49.88 -1.91
N PHE A 21 61.22 -48.97 -2.42
CA PHE A 21 60.77 -47.90 -3.31
C PHE A 21 60.21 -48.44 -4.65
N ILE A 22 60.82 -49.48 -5.21
CA ILE A 22 60.33 -50.14 -6.44
C ILE A 22 59.01 -50.89 -6.23
N LEU A 23 58.76 -51.44 -5.04
CA LEU A 23 57.48 -52.07 -4.71
C LEU A 23 56.34 -51.06 -4.51
N GLU A 24 56.66 -49.83 -4.07
CA GLU A 24 55.71 -48.73 -3.95
C GLU A 24 55.30 -48.11 -5.29
N LEU A 25 56.08 -48.35 -6.36
CA LEU A 25 55.76 -47.94 -7.74
C LEU A 25 54.83 -48.93 -8.47
N LYS A 26 54.68 -50.17 -7.99
CA LYS A 26 53.86 -51.23 -8.63
C LYS A 26 52.36 -50.92 -8.78
N PRO A 27 51.71 -50.08 -7.95
CA PRO A 27 50.31 -49.73 -8.14
C PRO A 27 50.09 -48.40 -8.89
N LEU A 28 51.13 -47.77 -9.46
CA LEU A 28 50.97 -46.57 -10.29
C LEU A 28 50.17 -46.92 -11.56
N LYS A 29 48.88 -46.68 -11.52
CA LYS A 29 48.01 -46.66 -12.71
C LYS A 29 48.17 -45.30 -13.38
N LEU A 30 48.22 -45.28 -14.71
CA LEU A 30 48.07 -44.05 -15.46
C LEU A 30 46.77 -43.37 -15.03
N HIS A 31 46.85 -42.10 -14.67
CA HIS A 31 45.66 -41.31 -14.43
C HIS A 31 44.99 -41.10 -15.78
N GLU A 32 43.81 -41.68 -16.00
CA GLU A 32 43.04 -41.47 -17.22
C GLU A 32 42.70 -39.99 -17.34
N ILE A 33 43.28 -39.31 -18.33
CA ILE A 33 42.96 -37.93 -18.64
C ILE A 33 41.58 -37.95 -19.34
N PRO A 34 40.56 -37.23 -18.83
CA PRO A 34 39.24 -37.22 -19.43
C PRO A 34 39.31 -36.70 -20.88
N GLY A 35 39.08 -37.57 -21.87
CA GLY A 35 39.05 -37.22 -23.29
C GLY A 35 40.10 -37.88 -24.18
N GLU A 36 41.08 -38.59 -23.62
CA GLU A 36 42.01 -39.42 -24.42
C GLU A 36 41.52 -40.87 -24.52
N THR A 37 41.44 -41.37 -25.76
CA THR A 37 41.22 -42.80 -26.03
C THR A 37 42.36 -43.62 -25.47
N ALA A 38 42.05 -44.85 -25.01
CA ALA A 38 42.98 -45.82 -24.45
C ALA A 38 44.36 -45.81 -25.15
N PRO A 39 45.46 -46.01 -24.41
CA PRO A 39 46.81 -45.90 -24.95
C PRO A 39 46.91 -46.74 -26.22
N GLU A 40 47.23 -46.08 -27.34
CA GLU A 40 47.40 -46.77 -28.62
C GLU A 40 48.42 -47.90 -28.41
N PRO A 41 48.14 -49.13 -28.90
CA PRO A 41 49.09 -50.22 -28.75
C PRO A 41 50.42 -49.80 -29.38
N LEU A 42 51.51 -49.99 -28.62
CA LEU A 42 52.85 -49.66 -29.09
C LEU A 42 53.06 -50.31 -30.46
N LYS A 43 53.48 -49.50 -31.44
CA LYS A 43 53.67 -49.96 -32.82
C LYS A 43 54.74 -51.06 -32.84
N GLU A 44 54.34 -52.26 -33.25
CA GLU A 44 55.25 -53.39 -33.48
C GLU A 44 55.90 -53.24 -34.86
N TYR A 45 57.23 -53.18 -34.90
CA TYR A 45 57.99 -53.04 -36.14
C TYR A 45 58.33 -54.42 -36.72
N THR A 46 58.19 -54.59 -38.03
CA THR A 46 58.59 -55.82 -38.75
C THR A 46 60.10 -55.83 -39.00
N GLU A 47 60.71 -57.01 -39.19
CA GLU A 47 62.17 -57.18 -39.38
C GLU A 47 62.74 -56.32 -40.54
N GLU A 48 61.97 -56.13 -41.61
CA GLU A 48 62.36 -55.30 -42.78
C GLU A 48 62.36 -53.80 -42.47
N GLU A 49 61.51 -53.33 -41.57
CA GLU A 49 61.48 -51.92 -41.14
C GLU A 49 62.64 -51.61 -40.18
N LEU A 50 63.06 -52.58 -39.36
CA LEU A 50 64.19 -52.48 -38.44
C LEU A 50 65.55 -52.38 -39.15
N GLU A 51 65.72 -53.03 -40.30
CA GLU A 51 66.94 -52.92 -41.12
C GLU A 51 67.12 -51.52 -41.76
N GLY A 52 66.03 -50.77 -41.94
CA GLY A 52 66.04 -49.40 -42.44
C GLY A 52 66.47 -48.35 -41.42
N TYR A 53 66.41 -48.67 -40.12
CA TYR A 53 66.84 -47.76 -39.06
C TYR A 53 68.28 -48.07 -38.64
N LYS A 54 69.16 -47.10 -38.81
CA LYS A 54 70.53 -47.21 -38.30
C LYS A 54 70.52 -47.01 -36.79
N LEU A 55 71.23 -47.88 -36.07
CA LEU A 55 71.37 -47.82 -34.60
C LEU A 55 71.81 -46.43 -34.12
N ALA A 56 72.68 -45.78 -34.90
CA ALA A 56 73.20 -44.45 -34.62
C ALA A 56 72.13 -43.34 -34.70
N ASP A 57 71.18 -43.45 -35.63
CA ASP A 57 70.12 -42.45 -35.82
C ASP A 57 69.08 -42.55 -34.69
N ILE A 58 68.76 -43.77 -34.24
CA ILE A 58 67.90 -44.00 -33.07
C ILE A 58 68.57 -43.47 -31.80
N GLN A 59 69.86 -43.75 -31.60
CA GLN A 59 70.61 -43.23 -30.46
C GLN A 59 70.68 -41.69 -30.45
N TYR A 60 70.80 -41.08 -31.62
CA TYR A 60 70.73 -39.63 -31.75
C TYR A 60 69.33 -39.09 -31.40
N GLN A 61 68.25 -39.72 -31.88
CA GLN A 61 66.88 -39.34 -31.53
C GLN A 61 66.60 -39.48 -30.02
N ILE A 62 67.07 -40.57 -29.40
CA ILE A 62 67.00 -40.77 -27.95
C ILE A 62 67.73 -39.63 -27.24
N SER A 63 68.94 -39.27 -27.67
CA SER A 63 69.71 -38.18 -27.04
C SER A 63 69.00 -36.82 -27.11
N ILE A 64 68.36 -36.50 -28.24
CA ILE A 64 67.57 -35.28 -28.40
C ILE A 64 66.33 -35.30 -27.50
N GLN A 65 65.65 -36.45 -27.42
CA GLN A 65 64.46 -36.60 -26.57
C GLN A 65 64.81 -36.53 -25.08
N GLU A 66 65.93 -37.12 -24.68
CA GLU A 66 66.48 -37.01 -23.31
C GLU A 66 66.89 -35.57 -22.98
N GLU A 67 67.50 -34.84 -23.91
CA GLU A 67 67.83 -33.41 -23.73
C GLU A 67 66.56 -32.56 -23.58
N LYS A 68 65.53 -32.83 -24.40
CA LYS A 68 64.21 -32.18 -24.28
C LYS A 68 63.51 -32.51 -22.95
N LEU A 69 63.58 -33.76 -22.50
CA LEU A 69 63.03 -34.17 -21.19
C LEU A 69 63.79 -33.53 -20.04
N ASN A 70 65.11 -33.43 -20.12
CA ASN A 70 65.91 -32.78 -19.09
C ASN A 70 65.70 -31.26 -19.05
N ALA A 71 65.43 -30.64 -20.20
CA ALA A 71 65.06 -29.22 -20.29
C ALA A 71 63.63 -28.94 -19.77
N SER A 72 62.70 -29.88 -19.98
CA SER A 72 61.34 -29.79 -19.47
C SER A 72 61.25 -30.35 -18.04
N LYS A 73 61.35 -29.47 -17.04
CA LYS A 73 61.02 -29.84 -15.66
C LYS A 73 59.52 -29.65 -15.43
N PRO A 74 58.68 -30.71 -15.52
CA PRO A 74 57.26 -30.58 -15.25
C PRO A 74 57.05 -30.12 -13.80
N ASN A 75 56.26 -29.07 -13.63
CA ASN A 75 55.93 -28.58 -12.31
C ASN A 75 54.80 -29.41 -11.69
N LEU A 76 55.16 -30.49 -11.00
CA LEU A 76 54.20 -31.39 -10.35
C LEU A 76 53.40 -30.72 -9.22
N SER A 77 53.87 -29.58 -8.68
CA SER A 77 53.12 -28.82 -7.65
C SER A 77 51.82 -28.20 -8.17
N VAL A 78 51.70 -28.02 -9.49
CA VAL A 78 50.47 -27.49 -10.13
C VAL A 78 49.31 -28.46 -9.96
N ILE A 79 49.56 -29.77 -9.94
CA ILE A 79 48.52 -30.79 -9.75
C ILE A 79 47.95 -30.69 -8.33
N GLU A 80 48.81 -30.58 -7.32
CA GLU A 80 48.37 -30.40 -5.93
C GLU A 80 47.64 -29.07 -5.71
N GLU A 81 48.11 -27.98 -6.34
CA GLU A 81 47.46 -26.68 -6.27
C GLU A 81 46.07 -26.71 -6.96
N PHE A 82 45.97 -27.38 -8.11
CA PHE A 82 44.71 -27.59 -8.81
C PHE A 82 43.71 -28.34 -7.93
N LEU A 83 44.12 -29.46 -7.30
CA LEU A 83 43.25 -30.24 -6.43
C LEU A 83 42.75 -29.41 -5.23
N LYS A 84 43.63 -28.64 -4.58
CA LYS A 84 43.24 -27.73 -3.48
C LYS A 84 42.26 -26.65 -3.94
N LYS A 85 42.49 -26.05 -5.12
CA LYS A 85 41.59 -25.05 -5.71
C LYS A 85 40.25 -25.65 -6.12
N GLN A 86 40.25 -26.86 -6.65
CA GLN A 86 39.03 -27.59 -7.03
C GLN A 86 38.18 -27.88 -5.79
N GLU A 87 38.77 -28.35 -4.70
CA GLU A 87 38.05 -28.58 -3.44
C GLU A 87 37.43 -27.27 -2.90
N ALA A 88 38.22 -26.19 -2.84
CA ALA A 88 37.73 -24.89 -2.39
C ALA A 88 36.66 -24.30 -3.33
N TYR A 89 36.73 -24.59 -4.64
CA TYR A 89 35.70 -24.22 -5.60
C TYR A 89 34.41 -24.98 -5.33
N LEU A 90 34.46 -26.31 -5.17
CA LEU A 90 33.29 -27.14 -4.90
C LEU A 90 32.60 -26.73 -3.59
N GLN A 91 33.36 -26.43 -2.54
CA GLN A 91 32.82 -25.91 -1.29
C GLN A 91 32.08 -24.57 -1.49
N ARG A 92 32.66 -23.64 -2.26
CA ARG A 92 32.02 -22.34 -2.54
C ARG A 92 30.77 -22.47 -3.40
N VAL A 93 30.77 -23.40 -4.37
CA VAL A 93 29.59 -23.68 -5.19
C VAL A 93 28.45 -24.20 -4.33
N ALA A 94 28.73 -25.15 -3.42
CA ALA A 94 27.72 -25.66 -2.49
C ALA A 94 27.10 -24.55 -1.62
N ILE A 95 27.92 -23.63 -1.09
CA ILE A 95 27.44 -22.48 -0.30
C ILE A 95 26.59 -21.54 -1.18
N LEU A 96 27.02 -21.28 -2.42
CA LEU A 96 26.30 -20.42 -3.35
C LEU A 96 24.93 -21.01 -3.70
N GLU A 97 24.86 -22.32 -3.92
CA GLU A 97 23.61 -23.04 -4.17
C GLU A 97 22.67 -22.95 -2.97
N GLU A 98 23.17 -23.18 -1.74
CA GLU A 98 22.38 -23.05 -0.51
C GLU A 98 21.82 -21.63 -0.33
N ILE A 99 22.66 -20.60 -0.48
CA ILE A 99 22.23 -19.20 -0.37
C ILE A 99 21.22 -18.85 -1.47
N THR A 100 21.42 -19.36 -2.68
CA THR A 100 20.52 -19.12 -3.80
C THR A 100 19.17 -19.80 -3.59
N ALA A 101 19.15 -21.03 -3.07
CA ALA A 101 17.93 -21.73 -2.69
C ALA A 101 17.15 -20.94 -1.63
N LYS A 102 17.84 -20.50 -0.57
CA LYS A 102 17.23 -19.67 0.49
C LYS A 102 16.71 -18.33 -0.03
N ARG A 103 17.45 -17.67 -0.94
CA ARG A 103 16.98 -16.44 -1.60
C ARG A 103 15.69 -16.69 -2.37
N ASN A 104 15.63 -17.79 -3.13
CA ASN A 104 14.46 -18.13 -3.93
C ASN A 104 13.24 -18.45 -3.06
N GLU A 105 13.43 -19.17 -1.95
CA GLU A 105 12.39 -19.43 -0.95
C GLU A 105 11.84 -18.11 -0.36
N MET A 106 12.73 -17.22 0.08
CA MET A 106 12.32 -15.91 0.62
C MET A 106 11.61 -15.04 -0.43
N ARG A 107 12.04 -15.13 -1.69
CA ARG A 107 11.39 -14.41 -2.80
C ARG A 107 9.98 -14.93 -3.05
N GLN A 108 9.78 -16.24 -3.02
CA GLN A 108 8.44 -16.84 -3.15
C GLN A 108 7.52 -16.38 -2.00
N LEU A 109 8.02 -16.43 -0.76
CA LEU A 109 7.27 -15.95 0.40
C LEU A 109 6.88 -14.47 0.27
N TYR A 110 7.81 -13.63 -0.20
CA TYR A 110 7.54 -12.22 -0.47
C TYR A 110 6.43 -12.04 -1.52
N ASP A 111 6.51 -12.77 -2.63
CA ASP A 111 5.52 -12.68 -3.70
C ASP A 111 4.13 -13.15 -3.25
N ASP A 112 4.07 -14.19 -2.41
CA ASP A 112 2.81 -14.70 -1.86
C ASP A 112 2.17 -13.72 -0.89
N VAL A 113 2.95 -13.13 0.03
CA VAL A 113 2.48 -12.09 0.94
C VAL A 113 2.04 -10.84 0.18
N ARG A 114 2.79 -10.44 -0.86
CA ARG A 114 2.43 -9.30 -1.72
C ARG A 114 1.10 -9.53 -2.42
N LYS A 115 0.89 -10.71 -3.02
CA LYS A 115 -0.38 -11.08 -3.67
C LYS A 115 -1.53 -11.12 -2.69
N LYS A 116 -1.32 -11.70 -1.50
CA LYS A 116 -2.33 -11.75 -0.43
C LYS A 116 -2.74 -10.34 0.00
N ARG A 117 -1.76 -9.47 0.27
CA ARG A 117 -1.99 -8.06 0.62
C ARG A 117 -2.80 -7.33 -0.44
N PHE A 118 -2.43 -7.48 -1.71
CA PHE A 118 -3.15 -6.86 -2.83
C PHE A 118 -4.59 -7.36 -2.93
N THR A 119 -4.79 -8.68 -2.83
CA THR A 119 -6.12 -9.30 -2.93
C THR A 119 -7.05 -8.83 -1.81
N GLU A 120 -6.57 -8.87 -0.56
CA GLU A 120 -7.36 -8.41 0.59
C GLU A 120 -7.67 -6.91 0.52
N PHE A 121 -6.69 -6.10 0.09
CA PHE A 121 -6.89 -4.67 -0.12
C PHE A 121 -7.97 -4.39 -1.17
N MET A 122 -7.88 -5.01 -2.34
CA MET A 122 -8.84 -4.79 -3.44
C MET A 122 -10.25 -5.25 -3.08
N GLN A 123 -10.39 -6.36 -2.35
CA GLN A 123 -11.68 -6.82 -1.84
C GLN A 123 -12.29 -5.79 -0.88
N GLY A 124 -11.53 -5.33 0.11
CA GLY A 124 -11.98 -4.32 1.06
C GLY A 124 -12.32 -3.00 0.38
N PHE A 125 -11.45 -2.54 -0.53
CA PHE A 125 -11.63 -1.32 -1.31
C PHE A 125 -12.95 -1.35 -2.09
N HIS A 126 -13.24 -2.44 -2.81
CA HIS A 126 -14.48 -2.56 -3.57
C HIS A 126 -15.74 -2.52 -2.69
N ILE A 127 -15.70 -3.16 -1.51
CA ILE A 127 -16.81 -3.14 -0.55
C ILE A 127 -17.03 -1.71 -0.03
N ILE A 128 -15.95 -1.01 0.34
CA ILE A 128 -16.01 0.36 0.85
C ILE A 128 -16.53 1.30 -0.23
N THR A 129 -16.02 1.23 -1.47
CA THR A 129 -16.47 2.09 -2.59
C THR A 129 -17.95 1.89 -2.89
N LYS A 130 -18.42 0.64 -2.94
CA LYS A 130 -19.85 0.35 -3.15
C LYS A 130 -20.71 0.95 -2.03
N LYS A 131 -20.28 0.77 -0.77
CA LYS A 131 -21.03 1.27 0.39
C LYS A 131 -21.00 2.79 0.50
N LEU A 132 -19.88 3.42 0.16
CA LEU A 132 -19.76 4.87 0.08
C LEU A 132 -20.80 5.45 -0.87
N LYS A 133 -20.93 4.88 -2.06
CA LYS A 133 -21.93 5.31 -3.05
C LYS A 133 -23.36 5.21 -2.50
N GLU A 134 -23.70 4.08 -1.88
CA GLU A 134 -25.00 3.87 -1.24
C GLU A 134 -25.26 4.87 -0.10
N MET A 135 -24.28 5.09 0.78
CA MET A 135 -24.40 6.00 1.93
C MET A 135 -24.50 7.45 1.48
N TYR A 136 -23.70 7.87 0.50
CA TYR A 136 -23.75 9.22 -0.03
C TYR A 136 -25.13 9.51 -0.61
N GLN A 137 -25.62 8.64 -1.51
CA GLN A 137 -26.94 8.79 -2.13
C GLN A 137 -28.09 8.81 -1.12
N MET A 138 -27.99 8.01 -0.05
CA MET A 138 -28.96 8.02 1.04
C MET A 138 -28.99 9.38 1.76
N ILE A 139 -27.82 9.93 2.10
CA ILE A 139 -27.73 11.16 2.89
C ILE A 139 -28.15 12.38 2.06
N THR A 140 -27.66 12.53 0.83
CA THR A 140 -27.96 13.69 -0.03
C THR A 140 -29.27 13.57 -0.81
N LEU A 141 -29.92 12.40 -0.78
CA LEU A 141 -31.08 12.06 -1.63
C LEU A 141 -30.82 12.33 -3.12
N GLY A 142 -29.60 12.05 -3.58
CA GLY A 142 -29.18 12.25 -4.97
C GLY A 142 -27.68 12.55 -5.12
N GLY A 143 -27.17 12.62 -6.35
CA GLY A 143 -25.74 12.75 -6.57
C GLY A 143 -25.01 11.40 -6.54
N ASP A 144 -23.68 11.43 -6.52
CA ASP A 144 -22.84 10.24 -6.59
C ASP A 144 -21.49 10.48 -5.90
N ALA A 145 -20.84 9.42 -5.43
CA ALA A 145 -19.54 9.49 -4.78
C ALA A 145 -18.70 8.27 -5.18
N GLU A 146 -17.43 8.49 -5.47
CA GLU A 146 -16.54 7.47 -6.01
C GLU A 146 -15.14 7.57 -5.41
N LEU A 147 -14.54 6.41 -5.15
CA LEU A 147 -13.14 6.28 -4.76
C LEU A 147 -12.40 5.59 -5.89
N GLU A 148 -11.39 6.26 -6.42
CA GLU A 148 -10.56 5.76 -7.51
C GLU A 148 -9.11 5.61 -7.03
N LEU A 149 -8.45 4.55 -7.49
CA LEU A 149 -7.02 4.38 -7.28
C LEU A 149 -6.29 5.22 -8.32
N VAL A 150 -5.27 5.98 -7.91
CA VAL A 150 -4.46 6.75 -8.88
C VAL A 150 -3.71 5.78 -9.79
N ASP A 151 -3.12 4.74 -9.21
CA ASP A 151 -2.53 3.61 -9.94
C ASP A 151 -3.28 2.30 -9.61
N SER A 152 -3.82 1.67 -10.64
CA SER A 152 -4.53 0.39 -10.54
C SER A 152 -3.59 -0.82 -10.46
N MET A 153 -2.35 -0.69 -10.91
CA MET A 153 -1.33 -1.76 -10.88
C MET A 153 -0.63 -1.81 -9.53
N ASP A 154 -0.33 -0.67 -8.92
CA ASP A 154 0.21 -0.58 -7.56
C ASP A 154 -0.58 0.41 -6.68
N PRO A 155 -1.65 -0.06 -5.99
CA PRO A 155 -2.50 0.81 -5.19
C PRO A 155 -1.81 1.39 -3.95
N PHE A 156 -0.57 0.97 -3.64
CA PHE A 156 0.17 1.38 -2.46
C PHE A 156 1.12 2.56 -2.72
N ASN A 157 1.32 2.98 -3.97
CA ASN A 157 2.33 3.96 -4.34
C ASN A 157 1.79 5.40 -4.40
N GLU A 158 0.68 5.62 -5.11
CA GLU A 158 0.16 6.96 -5.43
C GLU A 158 -1.11 7.34 -4.63
N GLY A 159 -1.74 6.38 -3.95
CA GLY A 159 -2.89 6.60 -3.06
C GLY A 159 -4.26 6.56 -3.75
N ILE A 160 -5.24 7.21 -3.12
CA ILE A 160 -6.66 7.13 -3.49
C ILE A 160 -7.21 8.54 -3.72
N VAL A 161 -7.96 8.70 -4.80
CA VAL A 161 -8.69 9.91 -5.15
C VAL A 161 -10.13 9.77 -4.67
N PHE A 162 -10.60 10.77 -3.92
CA PHE A 162 -12.01 10.87 -3.53
C PHE A 162 -12.72 11.96 -4.34
N SER A 163 -13.59 11.52 -5.25
CA SER A 163 -14.39 12.38 -6.10
C SER A 163 -15.88 12.27 -5.76
N VAL A 164 -16.58 13.39 -5.87
CA VAL A 164 -17.99 13.48 -5.51
C VAL A 164 -18.72 14.31 -6.55
N ARG A 165 -19.94 13.90 -6.86
CA ARG A 165 -20.90 14.63 -7.68
C ARG A 165 -22.12 15.00 -6.84
N PRO A 166 -22.15 16.21 -6.28
CA PRO A 166 -23.35 16.71 -5.59
C PRO A 166 -24.57 16.71 -6.52
N PRO A 167 -25.80 16.68 -5.99
CA PRO A 167 -27.00 16.70 -6.80
C PRO A 167 -27.03 17.94 -7.70
N LYS A 168 -27.28 17.74 -9.00
CA LYS A 168 -27.33 18.80 -10.02
C LYS A 168 -26.00 19.55 -10.25
N LYS A 169 -24.86 18.98 -9.82
CA LYS A 169 -23.51 19.53 -10.06
C LYS A 169 -22.61 18.54 -10.80
N SER A 170 -21.46 19.02 -11.28
CA SER A 170 -20.41 18.21 -11.89
C SER A 170 -19.55 17.50 -10.84
N TRP A 171 -18.78 16.50 -11.30
CA TRP A 171 -17.77 15.81 -10.49
C TRP A 171 -16.68 16.78 -10.03
N LYS A 172 -16.33 16.71 -8.74
CA LYS A 172 -15.26 17.49 -8.14
C LYS A 172 -14.48 16.66 -7.12
N MET A 173 -13.20 16.95 -6.99
CA MET A 173 -12.36 16.46 -5.89
C MET A 173 -12.91 16.98 -4.55
N ILE A 174 -12.80 16.17 -3.48
CA ILE A 174 -13.24 16.59 -2.13
C ILE A 174 -12.60 17.91 -1.67
N SER A 175 -11.34 18.16 -2.03
CA SER A 175 -10.62 19.40 -1.71
C SER A 175 -11.31 20.66 -2.26
N ASN A 176 -12.03 20.53 -3.38
CA ASN A 176 -12.67 21.62 -4.10
C ASN A 176 -14.19 21.75 -3.81
N LEU A 177 -14.71 21.02 -2.82
CA LEU A 177 -16.10 21.10 -2.38
C LEU A 177 -16.34 22.24 -1.37
N SER A 178 -17.61 22.65 -1.21
CA SER A 178 -18.01 23.58 -0.13
C SER A 178 -17.91 22.92 1.25
N GLY A 179 -17.86 23.71 2.33
CA GLY A 179 -17.67 23.18 3.69
C GLY A 179 -18.74 22.15 4.11
N GLY A 180 -20.02 22.41 3.80
CA GLY A 180 -21.11 21.47 4.08
C GLY A 180 -21.01 20.19 3.23
N GLU A 181 -20.70 20.31 1.94
CA GLU A 181 -20.50 19.16 1.05
C GLU A 181 -19.30 18.31 1.47
N LYS A 182 -18.20 18.93 1.91
CA LYS A 182 -17.03 18.24 2.48
C LYS A 182 -17.40 17.43 3.70
N THR A 183 -18.14 18.02 4.63
CA THR A 183 -18.59 17.36 5.87
C THR A 183 -19.46 16.16 5.56
N LEU A 184 -20.43 16.32 4.66
CA LEU A 184 -21.36 15.26 4.27
C LEU A 184 -20.64 14.12 3.53
N SER A 185 -19.75 14.44 2.60
CA SER A 185 -18.95 13.44 1.88
C SER A 185 -18.03 12.66 2.82
N SER A 186 -17.42 13.34 3.79
CA SER A 186 -16.56 12.71 4.80
C SER A 186 -17.37 11.79 5.72
N LEU A 187 -18.56 12.23 6.15
CA LEU A 187 -19.44 11.43 6.99
C LEU A 187 -19.93 10.16 6.26
N ALA A 188 -20.23 10.26 4.96
CA ALA A 188 -20.57 9.10 4.13
C ALA A 188 -19.43 8.07 4.07
N LEU A 189 -18.18 8.53 3.94
CA LEU A 189 -16.99 7.68 3.98
C LEU A 189 -16.81 7.01 5.35
N VAL A 190 -16.97 7.75 6.43
CA VAL A 190 -16.91 7.20 7.80
C VAL A 190 -17.95 6.10 7.99
N PHE A 191 -19.20 6.31 7.55
CA PHE A 191 -20.23 5.28 7.62
C PHE A 191 -19.96 4.07 6.72
N ALA A 192 -19.36 4.26 5.55
CA ALA A 192 -18.94 3.15 4.68
C ALA A 192 -17.84 2.31 5.36
N LEU A 193 -16.88 2.95 6.03
CA LEU A 193 -15.85 2.28 6.82
C LEU A 193 -16.45 1.53 8.02
N HIS A 194 -17.43 2.12 8.71
CA HIS A 194 -18.14 1.47 9.81
C HIS A 194 -18.89 0.21 9.35
N TYR A 195 -19.44 0.24 8.14
CA TYR A 195 -20.08 -0.93 7.57
C TYR A 195 -19.06 -2.06 7.31
N TYR A 196 -17.88 -1.71 6.79
CA TYR A 196 -16.83 -2.70 6.52
C TYR A 196 -16.27 -3.32 7.80
N LYS A 197 -16.02 -2.49 8.82
CA LYS A 197 -15.50 -2.95 10.12
C LYS A 197 -16.27 -2.29 11.27
N PRO A 198 -17.33 -2.94 11.78
CA PRO A 198 -18.12 -2.38 12.87
C PRO A 198 -17.30 -2.36 14.18
N SER A 199 -17.38 -1.23 14.89
CA SER A 199 -16.84 -1.03 16.24
C SER A 199 -18.00 -1.08 17.24
N PRO A 200 -17.79 -1.62 18.45
CA PRO A 200 -18.83 -1.65 19.48
C PRO A 200 -19.19 -0.25 20.03
N LEU A 201 -18.29 0.73 19.91
CA LEU A 201 -18.48 2.09 20.43
C LEU A 201 -18.04 3.14 19.40
N TYR A 202 -18.87 4.17 19.25
CA TYR A 202 -18.62 5.35 18.43
C TYR A 202 -18.88 6.62 19.22
N VAL A 203 -17.96 7.57 19.14
CA VAL A 203 -18.10 8.92 19.73
C VAL A 203 -17.99 9.93 18.60
N MET A 204 -19.00 10.79 18.46
CA MET A 204 -19.09 11.80 17.41
C MET A 204 -19.33 13.16 18.06
N ASP A 205 -18.47 14.13 17.76
CA ASP A 205 -18.51 15.48 18.33
C ASP A 205 -18.82 16.51 17.25
N GLU A 206 -19.92 17.25 17.42
CA GLU A 206 -20.39 18.35 16.56
C GLU A 206 -20.37 18.07 15.04
N ILE A 207 -20.60 16.81 14.65
CA ILE A 207 -20.57 16.38 13.24
C ILE A 207 -21.63 17.05 12.36
N ASP A 208 -22.63 17.67 12.98
CA ASP A 208 -23.79 18.30 12.36
C ASP A 208 -23.71 19.83 12.30
N ALA A 209 -22.63 20.44 12.77
CA ALA A 209 -22.44 21.89 12.77
C ALA A 209 -22.56 22.48 11.35
N ALA A 210 -21.97 21.82 10.35
CA ALA A 210 -21.94 22.25 8.96
C ALA A 210 -23.08 21.65 8.09
N LEU A 211 -24.03 20.93 8.69
CA LEU A 211 -25.14 20.29 7.99
C LEU A 211 -26.44 21.11 8.11
N ASP A 212 -27.29 20.99 7.10
CA ASP A 212 -28.64 21.57 7.09
C ASP A 212 -29.64 20.68 7.84
N PHE A 213 -30.80 21.24 8.21
CA PHE A 213 -31.80 20.51 9.00
C PHE A 213 -32.22 19.18 8.37
N LYS A 214 -32.34 19.15 7.03
CA LYS A 214 -32.80 17.99 6.28
C LYS A 214 -31.77 16.85 6.34
N ASN A 215 -30.49 17.13 6.05
CA ASN A 215 -29.46 16.09 6.09
C ASN A 215 -29.18 15.62 7.52
N VAL A 216 -29.26 16.53 8.52
CA VAL A 216 -29.16 16.16 9.94
C VAL A 216 -30.21 15.12 10.33
N SER A 217 -31.47 15.31 9.93
CA SER A 217 -32.54 14.36 10.24
C SER A 217 -32.32 12.99 9.60
N ILE A 218 -31.83 12.93 8.35
CA ILE A 218 -31.50 11.68 7.65
C ILE A 218 -30.37 10.94 8.37
N VAL A 219 -29.30 11.67 8.72
CA VAL A 219 -28.16 11.13 9.48
C VAL A 219 -28.60 10.61 10.84
N ALA A 220 -29.44 11.35 11.56
CA ALA A 220 -29.94 10.94 12.88
C ALA A 220 -30.74 9.62 12.79
N HIS A 221 -31.62 9.49 11.79
CA HIS A 221 -32.36 8.24 11.55
C HIS A 221 -31.43 7.07 11.21
N TYR A 222 -30.42 7.33 10.36
CA TYR A 222 -29.43 6.32 10.01
C TYR A 222 -28.66 5.83 11.25
N ILE A 223 -28.20 6.75 12.10
CA ILE A 223 -27.49 6.38 13.33
C ILE A 223 -28.42 5.58 14.25
N LYS A 224 -29.68 6.00 14.41
CA LYS A 224 -30.68 5.28 15.22
C LYS A 224 -30.92 3.86 14.72
N GLU A 225 -30.90 3.62 13.41
CA GLU A 225 -31.01 2.26 12.87
C GLU A 225 -29.78 1.41 13.21
N ARG A 226 -28.59 2.04 13.22
CA ARG A 226 -27.31 1.37 13.51
C ARG A 226 -27.07 1.12 15.00
N THR A 227 -27.76 1.80 15.91
CA THR A 227 -27.59 1.60 17.36
C THR A 227 -27.99 0.20 17.84
N LYS A 228 -28.69 -0.59 17.02
CA LYS A 228 -29.02 -2.00 17.32
C LYS A 228 -27.78 -2.89 17.55
N ASN A 229 -26.68 -2.57 16.86
CA ASN A 229 -25.47 -3.40 16.85
C ASN A 229 -24.25 -2.72 17.48
N ALA A 230 -24.32 -1.41 17.77
CA ALA A 230 -23.21 -0.62 18.30
C ALA A 230 -23.71 0.54 19.17
N GLN A 231 -22.90 0.98 20.13
CA GLN A 231 -23.20 2.13 20.97
C GLN A 231 -22.73 3.42 20.30
N PHE A 232 -23.62 4.41 20.22
CA PHE A 232 -23.32 5.74 19.69
C PHE A 232 -23.44 6.78 20.80
N ILE A 233 -22.38 7.58 20.99
CA ILE A 233 -22.35 8.77 21.83
C ILE A 233 -22.21 9.95 20.87
N ILE A 234 -23.23 10.79 20.82
CA ILE A 234 -23.28 11.96 19.93
C ILE A 234 -23.33 13.22 20.80
N ILE A 235 -22.42 14.14 20.53
CA ILE A 235 -22.42 15.49 21.09
C ILE A 235 -22.90 16.41 19.98
N SER A 236 -24.02 17.09 20.21
CA SER A 236 -24.66 17.97 19.24
C SER A 236 -25.51 19.03 19.93
N LEU A 237 -25.63 20.19 19.28
CA LEU A 237 -26.51 21.29 19.67
C LEU A 237 -27.81 21.33 18.84
N ARG A 238 -27.99 20.43 17.85
CA ARG A 238 -29.18 20.40 16.98
C ARG A 238 -30.24 19.45 17.54
N SER A 239 -31.46 19.96 17.74
CA SER A 239 -32.60 19.18 18.24
C SER A 239 -32.86 17.90 17.44
N ASN A 240 -32.83 17.99 16.11
CA ASN A 240 -33.11 16.85 15.22
C ASN A 240 -32.15 15.66 15.40
N MET A 241 -30.95 15.89 15.95
CA MET A 241 -29.96 14.84 16.16
C MET A 241 -30.22 14.06 17.45
N PHE A 242 -30.49 14.77 18.55
CA PHE A 242 -30.67 14.17 19.87
C PHE A 242 -32.13 13.81 20.21
N GLU A 243 -33.11 14.25 19.41
CA GLU A 243 -34.52 13.90 19.59
C GLU A 243 -34.78 12.39 19.52
N LEU A 244 -34.01 11.65 18.72
CA LEU A 244 -34.11 10.18 18.57
C LEU A 244 -33.27 9.39 19.58
N SER A 245 -32.56 10.07 20.48
CA SER A 245 -31.70 9.42 21.48
C SER A 245 -32.53 8.64 22.51
N ASP A 246 -31.95 7.61 23.11
CA ASP A 246 -32.59 6.88 24.23
C ASP A 246 -32.32 7.58 25.59
N TYR A 247 -31.18 8.25 25.69
CA TYR A 247 -30.74 9.00 26.87
C TYR A 247 -30.12 10.32 26.43
N LEU A 248 -30.46 11.38 27.17
CA LEU A 248 -29.89 12.71 27.03
C LEU A 248 -28.95 12.97 28.19
N VAL A 249 -27.77 13.49 27.89
CA VAL A 249 -26.80 13.94 28.90
C VAL A 249 -26.68 15.45 28.77
N GLY A 250 -27.26 16.18 29.73
CA GLY A 250 -27.13 17.63 29.83
C GLY A 250 -25.88 18.00 30.62
N ILE A 251 -25.06 18.88 30.06
CA ILE A 251 -23.87 19.43 30.72
C ILE A 251 -24.18 20.88 31.10
N TYR A 252 -23.89 21.25 32.35
CA TYR A 252 -24.09 22.61 32.85
C TYR A 252 -22.95 23.03 33.78
N LYS A 253 -22.70 24.33 33.87
CA LYS A 253 -21.58 24.90 34.63
C LYS A 253 -22.12 25.84 35.71
N VAL A 254 -21.79 25.56 36.97
CA VAL A 254 -22.14 26.39 38.13
C VAL A 254 -20.84 26.74 38.85
N THR A 255 -20.60 28.04 39.09
CA THR A 255 -19.42 28.52 39.84
C THR A 255 -18.10 27.88 39.37
N ASP A 256 -17.83 27.99 38.07
CA ASP A 256 -16.66 27.41 37.39
C ASP A 256 -16.49 25.87 37.46
N CYS A 257 -17.48 25.15 38.01
CA CYS A 257 -17.50 23.70 38.08
C CYS A 257 -18.49 23.12 37.05
N THR A 258 -18.00 22.23 36.17
CA THR A 258 -18.83 21.53 35.18
C THR A 258 -19.45 20.29 35.82
N ASN A 259 -20.77 20.19 35.78
CA ASN A 259 -21.54 19.03 36.20
C ASN A 259 -22.38 18.49 35.03
N SER A 260 -22.84 17.24 35.15
CA SER A 260 -23.71 16.63 34.15
C SER A 260 -24.93 15.98 34.81
N VAL A 261 -26.02 15.92 34.06
CA VAL A 261 -27.26 15.25 34.44
C VAL A 261 -27.70 14.36 33.29
N THR A 262 -28.11 13.13 33.58
CA THR A 262 -28.59 12.18 32.57
C THR A 262 -30.09 11.96 32.75
N ILE A 263 -30.84 12.10 31.66
CA ILE A 263 -32.29 11.97 31.62
C ILE A 263 -32.65 10.95 30.53
N LYS A 264 -33.61 10.07 30.81
CA LYS A 264 -34.14 9.16 29.79
C LYS A 264 -35.05 9.93 28.82
N ASN A 265 -34.84 9.76 27.52
CA ASN A 265 -35.64 10.44 26.49
C ASN A 265 -36.81 9.53 26.08
N ASP A 266 -37.92 9.62 26.80
CA ASP A 266 -39.14 8.86 26.52
C ASP A 266 -40.15 9.79 25.81
N PRO A 267 -40.47 9.58 24.52
CA PRO A 267 -41.39 10.45 23.81
C PRO A 267 -42.80 10.36 24.43
N PRO A 268 -43.51 11.49 24.59
CA PRO A 268 -44.86 11.48 25.15
C PRO A 268 -45.76 10.59 24.29
N LYS A 269 -46.44 9.62 24.91
CA LYS A 269 -47.42 8.76 24.25
C LYS A 269 -48.57 9.63 23.74
N PHE A 270 -48.60 9.92 22.44
CA PHE A 270 -49.79 10.48 21.81
C PHE A 270 -50.92 9.46 21.94
N HIS A 271 -51.89 9.74 22.82
CA HIS A 271 -53.18 9.06 22.77
C HIS A 271 -53.82 9.42 21.43
N GLN A 272 -53.93 8.44 20.54
CA GLN A 272 -54.89 8.53 19.45
C GLN A 272 -56.25 8.71 20.11
N LEU A 273 -56.82 9.92 20.03
CA LEU A 273 -58.25 10.06 20.24
C LEU A 273 -58.92 9.19 19.17
N SER A 274 -59.38 8.02 19.58
CA SER A 274 -60.26 7.18 18.78
C SER A 274 -61.45 8.03 18.38
N SER A 275 -61.61 8.26 17.08
CA SER A 275 -62.82 8.75 16.45
C SER A 275 -63.96 7.79 16.73
N GLN A 276 -64.68 8.02 17.83
CA GLN A 276 -66.00 7.46 18.09
C GLN A 276 -67.00 8.59 18.27
N THR A 277 -67.47 9.14 17.15
CA THR A 277 -68.84 9.66 17.05
C THR A 277 -69.42 9.13 15.75
N GLN A 278 -69.83 7.86 15.74
CA GLN A 278 -70.87 7.41 14.81
C GLN A 278 -72.20 7.89 15.40
N GLN A 279 -72.63 9.09 15.02
CA GLN A 279 -74.05 9.45 15.07
C GLN A 279 -74.64 9.19 13.68
N SER A 280 -75.55 8.23 13.65
CA SER A 280 -76.39 7.85 12.52
C SER A 280 -77.19 9.05 12.02
N PHE A 281 -76.90 9.52 10.81
CA PHE A 281 -77.83 10.34 10.03
C PHE A 281 -78.58 9.43 9.06
N SER A 282 -79.84 9.15 9.39
CA SER A 282 -80.84 8.64 8.46
C SER A 282 -81.20 9.72 7.44
N TYR A 283 -80.98 9.45 6.16
CA TYR A 283 -81.29 10.33 5.04
C TYR A 283 -82.80 10.29 4.75
N ASN A 284 -83.48 11.45 4.82
CA ASN A 284 -84.86 11.64 4.37
C ASN A 284 -84.84 12.39 3.03
N PRO A 285 -85.30 11.81 1.90
CA PRO A 285 -85.14 12.40 0.57
C PRO A 285 -86.34 13.27 0.16
N ASN A 286 -86.79 14.18 1.03
CA ASN A 286 -87.80 15.17 0.68
C ASN A 286 -87.66 16.43 1.53
N LEU A 287 -86.84 17.38 1.07
CA LEU A 287 -87.17 18.80 1.21
C LEU A 287 -86.38 19.64 0.20
N SER A 288 -87.14 20.36 -0.62
CA SER A 288 -86.73 21.22 -1.72
C SER A 288 -85.93 22.44 -1.27
N LEU A 289 -84.84 22.73 -1.99
CA LEU A 289 -84.12 24.00 -1.96
C LEU A 289 -84.96 25.09 -2.66
N GLN A 290 -85.41 26.08 -1.91
CA GLN A 290 -85.73 27.40 -2.44
C GLN A 290 -84.65 28.38 -2.01
N SER A 291 -84.10 29.03 -3.02
CA SER A 291 -83.22 30.19 -2.95
C SER A 291 -83.91 31.34 -2.21
N ASP A 292 -83.19 32.02 -1.32
CA ASP A 292 -83.37 33.46 -1.24
C ASP A 292 -82.11 34.20 -0.79
N SER A 293 -81.89 35.29 -1.50
CA SER A 293 -80.84 36.29 -1.38
C SER A 293 -81.34 37.47 -0.55
N GLY A 294 -80.48 38.04 0.31
CA GLY A 294 -80.50 39.49 0.54
C GLY A 294 -80.46 40.01 1.99
N LEU A 295 -79.63 41.07 2.14
CA LEU A 295 -79.67 42.20 3.11
C LEU A 295 -79.30 41.90 4.57
N LEU A 296 -78.58 42.73 5.35
CA LEU A 296 -77.97 44.09 5.31
C LEU A 296 -77.02 44.13 6.55
N GLU A 297 -75.77 44.58 6.48
CA GLU A 297 -75.26 45.97 6.60
C GLU A 297 -75.00 46.51 8.02
N GLN A 298 -73.88 47.25 8.10
CA GLN A 298 -73.56 48.37 9.00
C GLN A 298 -73.12 48.11 10.44
N THR A 299 -71.83 48.38 10.70
CA THR A 299 -71.43 49.54 11.52
C THR A 299 -69.95 49.87 11.27
N LYS A 300 -69.71 50.98 10.59
CA LYS A 300 -68.54 51.86 10.71
C LYS A 300 -69.08 53.19 11.21
N ASP A 301 -68.36 53.82 12.13
CA ASP A 301 -68.18 55.27 12.30
C ASP A 301 -67.01 55.42 13.28
N GLU A 302 -65.82 55.86 12.86
CA GLU A 302 -65.37 57.21 12.51
C GLU A 302 -64.99 58.08 13.72
N ILE A 303 -63.77 58.64 13.66
CA ILE A 303 -63.34 60.04 13.85
C ILE A 303 -61.77 60.01 13.85
N LYS A 304 -61.00 60.51 12.85
CA LYS A 304 -60.72 61.89 12.37
C LYS A 304 -59.95 62.74 13.42
N ASP A 305 -58.89 63.53 13.18
CA ASP A 305 -58.35 64.32 12.05
C ASP A 305 -56.82 64.57 12.29
N GLU A 306 -55.97 64.68 11.24
CA GLU A 306 -55.24 65.88 10.71
C GLU A 306 -54.24 66.53 11.71
N ASP A 307 -53.04 67.04 11.40
CA ASP A 307 -52.55 67.73 10.20
C ASP A 307 -51.00 67.96 10.23
N GLU A 308 -50.45 68.34 9.06
CA GLU A 308 -49.27 69.20 8.75
C GLU A 308 -47.80 68.82 9.09
N GLY A 309 -46.93 68.88 8.03
CA GLY A 309 -45.47 69.09 8.11
C GLY A 309 -45.10 70.59 8.10
N PRO A 310 -43.91 71.07 7.66
CA PRO A 310 -42.70 70.39 7.16
C PRO A 310 -41.35 70.96 7.71
N THR A 311 -40.19 70.47 7.18
CA THR A 311 -38.94 71.19 6.78
C THR A 311 -37.56 70.67 7.26
N LYS A 312 -36.68 70.46 6.25
CA LYS A 312 -35.20 70.73 6.16
C LYS A 312 -34.23 69.99 7.12
N GLU A 313 -32.96 69.68 6.83
CA GLU A 313 -31.94 70.00 5.82
C GLU A 313 -30.80 68.93 5.98
N LYS A 314 -30.26 68.35 4.90
CA LYS A 314 -28.87 68.46 4.38
C LYS A 314 -27.70 67.88 5.22
N ASP A 315 -26.91 67.03 4.56
CA ASP A 315 -25.42 67.01 4.43
C ASP A 315 -24.83 65.59 4.61
N VAL A 316 -23.79 65.08 3.93
CA VAL A 316 -22.99 65.40 2.72
C VAL A 316 -22.21 64.08 2.46
N ASP A 317 -22.15 63.64 1.20
CA ASP A 317 -21.23 62.61 0.70
C ASP A 317 -19.81 63.19 0.56
N GLU A 318 -18.77 62.45 0.93
CA GLU A 318 -17.45 62.66 0.33
C GLU A 318 -16.61 61.38 0.27
N SER A 319 -16.47 60.88 -0.95
CA SER A 319 -15.41 59.99 -1.41
C SER A 319 -14.18 60.81 -1.83
N GLY A 320 -12.98 60.38 -1.47
CA GLY A 320 -11.74 61.03 -1.88
C GLY A 320 -10.52 60.12 -1.82
N ASP A 321 -10.13 59.64 -2.99
CA ASP A 321 -8.85 59.01 -3.35
C ASP A 321 -7.67 60.00 -3.24
N GLY A 322 -6.46 59.48 -3.06
CA GLY A 322 -5.24 60.27 -2.96
C GLY A 322 -3.99 59.41 -2.77
N GLY A 323 -3.39 58.99 -3.90
CA GLY A 323 -2.14 58.24 -3.95
C GLY A 323 -0.86 59.06 -3.73
N GLY A 324 0.25 58.35 -3.53
CA GLY A 324 1.60 58.94 -3.50
C GLY A 324 2.73 57.95 -3.20
N GLY A 325 3.32 57.38 -4.26
CA GLY A 325 4.77 57.45 -4.58
C GLY A 325 5.85 56.71 -3.77
N GLY A 326 6.70 55.97 -4.51
CA GLY A 326 8.10 55.60 -4.18
C GLY A 326 8.26 54.11 -3.85
N GLY A 327 9.07 53.28 -4.52
CA GLY A 327 10.35 53.50 -5.22
C GLY A 327 11.36 52.52 -4.60
N GLY A 328 11.80 51.49 -5.33
CA GLY A 328 12.71 50.48 -4.78
C GLY A 328 13.03 49.34 -5.74
N THR A 329 14.03 49.56 -6.59
CA THR A 329 14.70 48.58 -7.44
C THR A 329 15.52 47.58 -6.64
N SER A 330 15.46 46.28 -6.92
CA SER A 330 16.65 45.40 -6.96
C SER A 330 16.37 44.09 -7.70
N SER A 331 17.21 43.86 -8.70
CA SER A 331 17.44 42.65 -9.50
C SER A 331 18.02 41.47 -8.69
N SER A 332 17.65 40.23 -9.03
CA SER A 332 18.60 39.10 -9.16
C SER A 332 17.93 37.94 -9.93
N VAL A 333 18.36 37.68 -11.16
CA VAL A 333 19.38 36.70 -11.60
C VAL A 333 18.85 35.26 -11.64
N ALA A 334 18.83 34.74 -12.86
CA ALA A 334 18.55 33.36 -13.25
C ALA A 334 19.62 32.38 -12.73
N LEU A 335 19.21 31.15 -12.38
CA LEU A 335 20.07 29.97 -12.40
C LEU A 335 19.31 28.77 -12.99
N ASP A 336 19.52 28.65 -14.29
CA ASP A 336 19.80 27.47 -15.09
C ASP A 336 19.72 26.08 -14.41
N GLN A 337 18.92 25.21 -15.02
CA GLN A 337 18.91 23.77 -14.80
C GLN A 337 19.98 23.14 -15.71
N SER A 338 21.07 22.66 -15.14
CA SER A 338 22.02 21.80 -15.86
C SER A 338 22.15 20.43 -15.17
N SER A 339 21.64 19.43 -15.89
CA SER A 339 22.24 18.10 -16.12
C SER A 339 22.94 17.39 -14.95
N ILE A 340 22.22 16.47 -14.30
CA ILE A 340 22.84 15.35 -13.59
C ILE A 340 23.16 14.25 -14.61
N VAL A 341 24.46 14.02 -14.81
CA VAL A 341 25.04 12.95 -15.61
C VAL A 341 24.71 11.59 -14.97
N SER A 342 24.13 10.69 -15.76
CA SER A 342 24.03 9.26 -15.46
C SER A 342 25.32 8.55 -15.89
N PRO A 343 25.92 7.65 -15.10
CA PRO A 343 27.04 6.84 -15.56
C PRO A 343 26.52 5.65 -16.39
N GLN A 344 27.08 5.47 -17.59
CA GLN A 344 26.86 4.29 -18.43
C GLN A 344 27.67 3.08 -17.92
N PRO A 345 27.19 1.84 -18.15
CA PRO A 345 27.94 0.63 -17.84
C PRO A 345 29.06 0.39 -18.86
N MET A 346 30.22 -0.04 -18.37
CA MET A 346 31.34 -0.53 -19.18
C MET A 346 31.02 -1.92 -19.72
N ASP A 347 30.99 -2.04 -21.06
CA ASP A 347 31.11 -3.32 -21.75
C ASP A 347 32.48 -3.93 -21.44
N VAL A 348 32.49 -5.13 -20.87
CA VAL A 348 33.68 -5.98 -20.79
C VAL A 348 33.43 -7.14 -21.75
N SER A 349 33.98 -7.02 -22.95
CA SER A 349 34.25 -8.13 -23.84
C SER A 349 35.55 -8.81 -23.42
N SER A 350 35.47 -10.11 -23.13
CA SER A 350 36.57 -11.07 -23.20
C SER A 350 35.97 -12.44 -23.46
#